data_AF-W1DIS0-F1
#
_entry.id   AF-W1DIS0-F1
#
_cell.length_a   1.000
_cell.length_b   1.000
_cell.length_c   1.000
_cell.angle_alpha   90.00
_cell.angle_beta   90.00
_cell.angle_gamma   90.00
#
_symmetry.space_group_name_H-M   'P 1'
#
loop_
_entity.id
_entity.type
_entity.pdbx_description
1 polymer ?
#
loop_
_entity_poly.entity_id
_entity_poly.type
_entity_poly.pdbx_seq_one_letter_code
_entity_poly.pdbx_strand_id
1 'polypeptide(L)'
;MLVLAADHIINNQPVFHDAIRVAEQYADEGHLVTFGIVPNAPETGYGYIQRGVALTDSAHTPYQVARFVEKPDRERAEAYLASGEYYWNSGMFMFRAKKIPLRAGQIPPGYPRSLPGCGKCRR
;
A
#
# COMPACT_ATOMS: atom_id res chain seq x y z
N MET A 1 1.48 4.47 -10.12
CA MET A 1 1.55 2.99 -10.11
C MET A 1 0.85 2.53 -8.85
N LEU A 2 -0.08 1.58 -8.99
CA LEU A 2 -0.84 1.00 -7.89
C LEU A 2 -0.44 -0.47 -7.75
N VAL A 3 0.01 -0.85 -6.56
CA VAL A 3 0.39 -2.22 -6.19
C VAL A 3 -0.72 -2.78 -5.31
N LEU A 4 -1.32 -3.89 -5.76
CA LEU A 4 -2.40 -4.58 -5.07
C LEU A 4 -1.95 -5.96 -4.64
N ALA A 5 -2.34 -6.37 -3.43
CA ALA A 5 -2.20 -7.76 -3.00
C ALA A 5 -3.27 -8.62 -3.70
N ALA A 6 -2.90 -9.81 -4.16
CA ALA A 6 -3.77 -10.67 -4.96
C ALA A 6 -4.84 -11.40 -4.13
N ASP A 7 -4.71 -11.39 -2.81
CA ASP A 7 -5.43 -12.21 -1.84
C ASP A 7 -6.38 -11.41 -0.95
N HIS A 8 -6.46 -10.08 -1.10
CA HIS A 8 -7.42 -9.26 -0.37
C HIS A 8 -8.79 -9.21 -1.05
N ILE A 9 -9.82 -9.67 -0.33
CA ILE A 9 -11.22 -9.51 -0.76
C ILE A 9 -11.70 -8.10 -0.38
N ILE A 10 -11.95 -7.29 -1.40
CA ILE A 10 -12.49 -5.93 -1.23
C ILE A 10 -14.01 -5.97 -1.45
N ASN A 11 -14.76 -6.04 -0.35
CA ASN A 11 -16.23 -6.16 -0.41
C ASN A 11 -16.92 -4.86 -0.83
N ASN A 12 -16.34 -3.69 -0.52
CA ASN A 12 -16.93 -2.39 -0.82
C ASN A 12 -16.11 -1.66 -1.90
N GLN A 13 -16.36 -2.02 -3.16
CA GLN A 13 -15.66 -1.44 -4.31
C GLN A 13 -15.84 0.08 -4.41
N PRO A 14 -17.03 0.68 -4.21
CA PRO A 14 -17.19 2.14 -4.24
C PRO A 14 -16.26 2.87 -3.26
N VAL A 15 -16.22 2.45 -1.99
CA VAL A 15 -15.35 3.08 -0.99
C VAL A 15 -13.87 2.90 -1.34
N PHE A 16 -13.51 1.74 -1.88
CA PHE A 16 -12.14 1.51 -2.34
C PHE A 16 -11.74 2.40 -3.52
N HIS A 17 -12.65 2.60 -4.49
CA HIS A 17 -12.42 3.53 -5.59
C HIS A 17 -12.28 4.98 -5.09
N ASP A 18 -13.03 5.37 -4.07
CA ASP A 18 -12.91 6.70 -3.46
C ASP A 18 -11.54 6.88 -2.81
N ALA A 19 -11.08 5.88 -2.04
CA ALA A 19 -9.75 5.86 -1.45
C ALA A 19 -8.64 5.92 -2.51
N ILE A 20 -8.79 5.22 -3.64
CA ILE A 20 -7.85 5.28 -4.78
C ILE A 20 -7.76 6.71 -5.34
N ARG A 21 -8.89 7.39 -5.53
CA ARG A 21 -8.91 8.76 -6.09
C ARG A 21 -8.20 9.75 -5.18
N VAL A 22 -8.37 9.61 -3.87
CA VAL A 22 -7.62 10.41 -2.88
C VAL A 22 -6.13 10.06 -2.94
N ALA A 23 -5.78 8.77 -2.94
CA ALA A 23 -4.39 8.32 -2.99
C ALA A 23 -3.65 8.79 -4.26
N GLU A 24 -4.34 8.87 -5.39
CA GLU A 24 -3.77 9.32 -6.66
C GLU A 24 -3.26 10.76 -6.57
N GLN A 25 -4.01 11.65 -5.92
CA GLN A 25 -3.63 13.05 -5.72
C GLN A 25 -2.29 13.15 -4.96
N TYR A 26 -2.16 12.46 -3.84
CA TYR A 26 -0.92 12.45 -3.05
C TYR A 26 0.24 11.74 -3.76
N ALA A 27 -0.05 10.66 -4.50
CA ALA A 27 0.97 9.98 -5.29
C ALA A 27 1.52 10.89 -6.40
N ASP A 28 0.69 11.75 -6.98
CA ASP A 28 1.10 12.76 -7.96
C ASP A 28 1.89 13.92 -7.35
N GLU A 29 1.68 14.22 -6.08
CA GLU A 29 2.55 15.14 -5.34
C GLU A 29 3.90 14.50 -4.98
N GLY A 30 4.07 13.21 -5.27
CA GLY A 30 5.33 12.47 -5.06
C GLY A 30 5.38 11.69 -3.74
N HIS A 31 4.25 11.56 -3.04
CA HIS A 31 4.17 10.77 -1.83
C HIS A 31 4.07 9.26 -2.12
N LEU A 32 4.51 8.46 -1.15
CA LEU A 32 4.22 7.03 -1.08
C LEU A 32 2.99 6.84 -0.22
N VAL A 33 1.89 6.41 -0.83
CA VAL A 33 0.61 6.17 -0.16
C VAL A 33 0.47 4.68 0.14
N THR A 34 -0.06 4.37 1.31
CA THR A 34 -0.42 3.00 1.73
C THR A 34 -1.86 2.97 2.20
N PHE A 35 -2.49 1.80 2.15
CA PHE A 35 -3.88 1.61 2.55
C PHE A 35 -3.95 0.82 3.85
N GLY A 36 -4.65 1.37 4.83
CA GLY A 36 -4.88 0.73 6.13
C GLY A 36 -6.22 0.00 6.17
N ILE A 37 -6.27 -1.17 6.78
CA ILE A 37 -7.51 -1.89 7.10
C ILE A 37 -7.83 -1.66 8.58
N VAL A 38 -9.10 -1.35 8.90
CA VAL A 38 -9.54 -1.23 10.30
C VAL A 38 -9.43 -2.60 10.96
N PRO A 39 -8.62 -2.74 12.03
CA PRO A 39 -8.44 -4.01 12.70
C PRO A 39 -9.73 -4.36 13.46
N ASN A 40 -10.15 -5.63 13.38
CA ASN A 40 -11.27 -6.16 14.16
C ASN A 40 -10.82 -7.17 15.23
N ALA A 41 -9.52 -7.48 15.27
CA ALA A 41 -8.89 -8.38 16.23
C ALA A 41 -7.42 -7.98 16.45
N PRO A 42 -6.79 -8.35 17.58
CA PRO A 42 -5.39 -8.05 17.85
C PRO A 42 -4.46 -9.07 17.17
N GLU A 43 -4.42 -9.09 15.85
CA GLU A 43 -3.62 -10.05 15.07
C GLU A 43 -2.12 -9.76 15.16
N THR A 44 -1.30 -10.74 15.55
CA THR A 44 0.16 -10.57 15.68
C THR A 44 0.91 -10.94 14.39
N GLY A 45 0.23 -11.56 13.43
CA GLY A 45 0.81 -11.95 12.14
C GLY A 45 0.92 -10.81 11.12
N TYR A 46 0.26 -9.67 11.39
CA TYR A 46 0.17 -8.55 10.48
C TYR A 46 1.10 -7.39 10.87
N GLY A 47 1.43 -6.56 9.87
CA GLY A 47 1.98 -5.25 10.10
C GLY A 47 0.88 -4.25 10.51
N TYR A 48 1.21 -3.30 11.36
CA TYR A 48 0.35 -2.20 11.78
C TYR A 48 0.93 -0.86 11.33
N ILE A 49 0.04 0.07 11.06
CA ILE A 49 0.32 1.45 10.65
C ILE A 49 -0.33 2.35 11.68
N GLN A 50 0.47 3.13 12.40
CA GLN A 50 -0.07 4.18 13.27
C GLN A 50 -0.41 5.40 12.40
N ARG A 51 -1.67 5.86 12.46
CA ARG A 51 -2.01 7.16 11.86
C ARG A 51 -1.40 8.29 12.66
N GLY A 52 -0.90 9.29 11.96
CA GLY A 52 -0.44 10.56 12.49
C GLY A 52 -1.49 11.65 12.25
N VAL A 53 -1.01 12.81 11.82
CA VAL A 53 -1.85 13.99 11.60
C VAL A 53 -2.76 13.78 10.38
N ALA A 54 -4.04 14.14 10.54
CA ALA A 54 -5.00 14.23 9.45
C ALA A 54 -4.60 15.32 8.46
N LEU A 55 -4.60 15.02 7.16
CA LEU A 55 -4.22 15.97 6.13
C LEU A 55 -5.40 16.81 5.61
N THR A 56 -6.63 16.35 5.81
CA THR A 56 -7.88 17.06 5.45
C THR A 56 -8.99 16.76 6.46
N ASP A 57 -10.08 17.52 6.42
CA ASP A 57 -11.30 17.26 7.20
C ASP A 57 -12.41 16.72 6.29
N SER A 58 -12.21 15.52 5.75
CA SER A 58 -13.16 14.87 4.84
C SER A 58 -13.58 13.47 5.29
N ALA A 59 -14.67 12.94 4.73
CA ALA A 59 -15.16 11.59 5.06
C ALA A 59 -14.11 10.49 4.79
N HIS A 60 -13.16 10.72 3.87
CA HIS A 60 -12.04 9.83 3.53
C HIS A 60 -10.70 10.54 3.79
N THR A 61 -10.54 11.04 5.02
CA THR A 61 -9.33 11.77 5.42
C THR A 61 -8.08 10.90 5.30
N PRO A 62 -7.08 11.31 4.51
CA PRO A 62 -5.77 10.71 4.52
C PRO A 62 -4.97 11.19 5.73
N TYR A 63 -4.15 10.30 6.28
CA TYR A 63 -3.30 10.58 7.43
C TYR A 63 -1.83 10.48 7.04
N GLN A 64 -0.98 11.28 7.68
CA GLN A 64 0.44 10.98 7.69
C GLN A 64 0.69 9.67 8.42
N VAL A 65 1.63 8.85 7.96
CA VAL A 65 2.03 7.66 8.69
C VAL A 65 3.00 8.05 9.79
N ALA A 66 2.62 7.85 11.05
CA ALA A 66 3.50 8.13 12.18
C ALA A 66 4.56 7.03 12.34
N ARG A 67 4.17 5.75 12.19
CA ARG A 67 5.10 4.62 12.21
C ARG A 67 4.51 3.36 11.57
N PHE A 68 5.41 2.48 11.14
CA PHE A 68 5.11 1.09 10.79
C PHE A 68 5.61 0.16 11.90
N VAL A 69 4.80 -0.83 12.28
CA VAL A 69 5.16 -1.86 13.26
C VAL A 69 4.92 -3.21 12.61
N GLU A 70 5.95 -4.02 12.45
CA GLU A 70 5.81 -5.36 11.89
C GLU A 70 5.65 -6.38 13.01
N LYS A 71 4.55 -7.14 12.98
CA LYS A 71 4.31 -8.32 13.84
C LYS A 71 4.53 -8.03 15.34
N PRO A 72 3.70 -7.15 15.93
CA PRO A 72 3.77 -6.88 17.37
C PRO A 72 3.45 -8.13 18.19
N ASP A 73 3.89 -8.14 19.45
CA ASP A 73 3.38 -9.10 20.43
C ASP A 73 1.88 -8.88 20.71
N ARG A 74 1.26 -9.84 21.40
CA ARG A 74 -0.19 -9.83 21.67
C ARG A 74 -0.62 -8.60 22.47
N GLU A 75 0.14 -8.25 23.51
CA GLU A 75 -0.16 -7.11 24.39
C GLU A 75 -0.17 -5.80 23.61
N ARG A 76 0.81 -5.59 22.72
CA ARG A 76 0.84 -4.42 21.83
C ARG A 76 -0.29 -4.43 20.82
N ALA A 77 -0.62 -5.58 20.23
CA ALA A 77 -1.73 -5.68 19.28
C ALA A 77 -3.07 -5.33 19.95
N GLU A 78 -3.28 -5.75 21.20
CA GLU A 78 -4.44 -5.39 22.01
C GLU A 78 -4.47 -3.89 22.30
N ALA A 79 -3.34 -3.29 22.68
CA ALA A 79 -3.23 -1.86 22.90
C ALA A 79 -3.50 -1.04 21.63
N TYR A 80 -3.06 -1.53 20.46
CA TYR A 80 -3.27 -0.88 19.17
C TYR A 80 -4.74 -0.91 18.74
N LEU A 81 -5.41 -2.04 18.97
CA LEU A 81 -6.84 -2.16 18.75
C LEU A 81 -7.62 -1.24 19.68
N ALA A 82 -7.25 -1.21 20.97
CA ALA A 82 -7.92 -0.37 21.97
C ALA A 82 -7.74 1.14 21.72
N SER A 83 -6.61 1.57 21.14
CA SER A 83 -6.39 2.99 20.86
C SER A 83 -7.20 3.52 19.66
N GLY A 84 -7.53 2.66 18.69
CA GLY A 84 -8.18 3.08 17.44
C GLY A 84 -7.30 3.98 16.56
N GLU A 85 -5.99 4.03 16.84
CA GLU A 85 -5.01 4.82 16.08
C GLU A 85 -4.17 3.96 15.12
N TYR A 86 -4.41 2.65 15.11
CA TYR A 86 -3.66 1.72 14.29
C TYR A 86 -4.56 1.01 13.30
N TYR A 87 -3.98 0.79 12.12
CA TYR A 87 -4.60 0.04 11.02
C TYR A 87 -3.70 -1.11 10.63
N TRP A 88 -4.25 -2.22 10.16
CA TRP A 88 -3.44 -3.25 9.54
C TRP A 88 -2.88 -2.74 8.21
N ASN A 89 -1.62 -3.05 7.94
CA ASN A 89 -1.00 -2.80 6.66
C ASN A 89 -1.59 -3.77 5.63
N SER A 90 -2.31 -3.24 4.63
CA SER A 90 -2.92 -4.06 3.60
C SER A 90 -1.93 -4.56 2.53
N GLY A 91 -0.65 -4.20 2.63
CA GLY A 91 0.35 -4.48 1.59
C GLY A 91 0.06 -3.78 0.25
N MET A 92 -0.91 -2.87 0.20
CA MET A 92 -1.22 -2.07 -0.98
C MET A 92 -0.51 -0.73 -0.91
N PHE A 93 0.04 -0.31 -2.03
CA PHE A 93 0.80 0.92 -2.13
C PHE A 93 0.48 1.66 -3.43
N MET A 94 0.44 2.98 -3.36
CA MET A 94 0.36 3.84 -4.54
C MET A 94 1.48 4.86 -4.51
N PHE A 95 2.20 4.97 -5.62
CA PHE A 95 3.25 5.96 -5.78
C PHE A 95 3.49 6.26 -7.25
N ARG A 96 4.08 7.42 -7.53
CA ARG A 96 4.59 7.74 -8.86
C ARG A 96 5.81 6.86 -9.16
N ALA A 97 5.69 6.00 -10.16
CA ALA A 97 6.86 5.30 -10.68
C ALA A 97 7.78 6.33 -11.34
N LYS A 98 9.02 6.46 -10.84
CA LYS A 98 10.03 7.26 -11.54
C LYS A 98 10.23 6.62 -12.91
N LYS A 99 9.91 7.36 -13.98
CA LYS A 99 10.32 6.98 -15.33
C LYS A 99 11.85 6.90 -15.30
N ILE A 100 12.41 5.70 -15.37
CA ILE A 100 13.80 5.54 -15.79
C ILE A 100 13.76 5.87 -17.29
N PRO A 101 14.34 6.99 -17.75
CA PRO A 101 14.50 7.18 -19.18
C PRO A 101 15.45 6.08 -19.65
N LEU A 102 14.90 5.00 -20.22
CA LEU A 102 15.69 4.09 -21.03
C LEU A 102 16.22 4.92 -22.19
N ARG A 103 17.47 5.38 -22.07
CA ARG A 103 18.20 5.89 -23.23
C ARG A 103 18.36 4.71 -24.17
N ALA A 104 17.70 4.78 -25.32
CA ALA A 104 17.93 3.85 -26.41
C ALA A 104 19.43 3.82 -26.70
N GLY A 105 20.11 2.72 -26.34
CA GLY A 105 21.55 2.54 -26.56
C GLY A 105 22.41 2.23 -25.33
N GLN A 106 21.91 2.33 -24.10
CA GLN A 106 22.66 1.93 -22.89
C GLN A 106 21.90 0.85 -22.10
N ILE A 107 21.87 -0.35 -22.66
CA ILE A 107 21.55 -1.55 -21.87
C ILE A 107 22.84 -1.93 -21.14
N PRO A 108 22.88 -1.93 -19.79
CA PRO A 108 24.06 -2.39 -19.07
C PRO A 108 24.36 -3.85 -19.47
N PRO A 109 25.63 -4.20 -19.74
CA PRO A 109 26.00 -5.55 -20.12
C PRO A 109 25.52 -6.53 -19.03
N GLY A 110 24.64 -7.47 -19.39
CA GLY A 110 24.04 -8.44 -18.48
C GLY A 110 22.52 -8.31 -18.28
N TYR A 111 21.88 -7.23 -18.77
CA TYR A 111 20.41 -7.15 -18.72
C TYR A 111 19.79 -8.03 -19.83
N PRO A 112 18.96 -9.03 -19.50
CA PRO A 112 18.34 -9.88 -20.50
C PRO A 112 17.42 -9.03 -21.39
N ARG A 113 17.66 -9.09 -22.71
CA ARG A 113 16.92 -8.33 -23.72
C ARG A 113 15.46 -8.77 -23.89
N SER A 114 15.07 -9.84 -23.21
CA SER A 114 13.71 -10.34 -23.09
C SER A 114 13.40 -10.60 -21.62
N LEU A 115 12.34 -9.97 -21.10
CA LEU A 115 11.61 -10.61 -19.99
C LEU A 115 11.24 -12.02 -20.47
N PRO A 116 11.45 -13.09 -19.69
CA PRO A 116 11.03 -14.41 -20.10
C PRO A 116 9.53 -14.34 -20.36
N GLY A 117 9.16 -14.28 -21.64
CA GLY A 117 7.79 -14.47 -22.07
C GLY A 117 7.34 -15.79 -21.47
N CYS A 118 6.18 -15.78 -20.82
CA CYS A 118 5.48 -16.97 -20.37
C CYS A 118 5.16 -17.83 -21.60
N GLY A 119 6.16 -18.55 -22.09
CA GLY A 119 6.09 -19.44 -23.22
C GLY A 119 5.74 -20.82 -22.72
N LYS A 120 4.51 -20.99 -22.23
CA LYS A 120 3.76 -22.26 -22.15
C LYS A 120 2.37 -22.05 -21.51
N CYS A 121 1.50 -21.32 -22.20
CA CYS A 121 0.08 -21.67 -22.25
C CYS A 121 -0.22 -22.16 -23.67
N ARG A 122 0.05 -23.44 -23.93
CA ARG A 122 -0.63 -24.18 -24.99
C ARG A 122 -1.76 -24.97 -24.31
N ARG A 123 -2.94 -24.80 -24.89
CA ARG A 123 -4.26 -25.46 -24.70
C ARG A 123 -4.34 -26.59 -23.69
#